data_AF-A0A9D1CUW4-F1
#
_entry.id   AF-A0A9D1CUW4-F1
#
_cell.length_a   1.000
_cell.length_b   1.000
_cell.length_c   1.000
_cell.angle_alpha   90.00
_cell.angle_beta   90.00
_cell.angle_gamma   90.00
#
_symmetry.space_group_name_H-M   'P 1'
#
loop_
_entity.id
_entity.type
_entity.pdbx_description
1 polymer ?
#
loop_
_entity_poly.entity_id
_entity_poly.type
_entity_poly.pdbx_seq_one_letter_code
_entity_poly.pdbx_strand_id
1 'polypeptide(L)'
;PVVREMIKTAIENKQNLIVEGRYIPFDWSKDFEKEYLGHIKYYCLVMSEDYIRNHFASIKRYACVIEKRLDDQWCTLETVLEDNAQFLELAQKYNVNYILIDDKYEINL
;
A
#
# COMPACT_ATOMS: atom_id res chain seq x y z
N PRO A 1 -0.34 -10.38 -14.42
CA PRO A 1 -0.07 -10.32 -15.89
C PRO A 1 -0.20 -8.91 -16.48
N VAL A 2 -1.39 -8.28 -16.51
CA VAL A 2 -1.58 -7.00 -17.21
C VAL A 2 -0.80 -5.84 -16.59
N VAL A 3 -0.92 -5.62 -15.28
CA VAL A 3 -0.23 -4.52 -14.58
C VAL A 3 1.29 -4.62 -14.71
N ARG A 4 1.84 -5.84 -14.67
CA ARG A 4 3.26 -6.10 -14.88
C ARG A 4 3.73 -5.61 -16.24
N GLU A 5 3.02 -5.99 -17.32
CA GLU A 5 3.39 -5.55 -18.67
C GLU A 5 3.24 -4.03 -18.83
N MET A 6 2.22 -3.41 -18.21
CA MET A 6 2.08 -1.95 -18.19
C MET A 6 3.29 -1.25 -17.53
N ILE A 7 3.79 -1.82 -16.42
CA ILE A 7 5.00 -1.31 -15.75
C ILE A 7 6.22 -1.45 -16.67
N LYS A 8 6.41 -2.61 -17.32
CA LYS A 8 7.52 -2.83 -18.27
C LYS A 8 7.47 -1.82 -19.41
N THR A 9 6.32 -1.65 -20.04
CA THR A 9 6.12 -0.67 -21.12
C THR A 9 6.40 0.77 -20.67
N ALA A 10 6.02 1.15 -19.44
CA ALA A 10 6.33 2.48 -18.91
C ALA A 10 7.84 2.68 -18.75
N ILE A 11 8.56 1.69 -18.20
CA ILE A 11 10.02 1.71 -18.03
C ILE A 11 10.72 1.81 -19.39
N GLU A 12 10.36 0.96 -20.34
CA GLU A 12 10.93 0.92 -21.69
C GLU A 12 10.76 2.26 -22.43
N ASN A 13 9.61 2.91 -22.25
CA ASN A 13 9.30 4.22 -22.83
C ASN A 13 9.82 5.41 -21.99
N LYS A 14 10.55 5.16 -20.91
CA LYS A 14 11.08 6.19 -20.00
C LYS A 14 9.99 7.10 -19.42
N GLN A 15 8.83 6.53 -19.12
CA GLN A 15 7.69 7.21 -18.52
C GLN A 15 7.65 6.95 -17.01
N ASN A 16 7.13 7.93 -16.27
CA ASN A 16 6.79 7.74 -14.86
C ASN A 16 5.39 7.12 -14.75
N LEU A 17 5.25 6.12 -13.89
CA LEU A 17 3.98 5.47 -13.58
C LEU A 17 3.88 5.23 -12.08
N ILE A 18 2.75 5.61 -11.50
CA ILE A 18 2.37 5.21 -10.14
C ILE A 18 1.29 4.15 -10.27
N VAL A 19 1.48 3.02 -9.58
CA VAL A 19 0.51 1.93 -9.50
C VAL A 19 0.08 1.80 -8.06
N GLU A 20 -1.21 2.03 -7.80
CA GLU A 20 -1.81 1.94 -6.47
C GLU A 20 -2.83 0.81 -6.43
N GLY A 21 -2.89 0.07 -5.34
CA GLY A 21 -3.90 -0.96 -5.15
C GLY A 21 -3.64 -1.88 -3.97
N ARG A 22 -4.72 -2.48 -3.44
CA ARG A 22 -4.66 -3.44 -2.32
C ARG A 22 -4.03 -4.79 -2.70
N TYR A 23 -3.99 -5.12 -3.99
CA TYR A 23 -3.66 -6.46 -4.47
C TYR A 23 -2.25 -6.60 -5.07
N ILE A 24 -1.34 -5.68 -4.75
CA ILE A 24 0.06 -5.81 -5.18
C ILE A 24 0.74 -6.85 -4.30
N PRO A 25 1.24 -7.98 -4.85
CA PRO A 25 1.87 -9.04 -4.06
C PRO A 25 3.14 -8.56 -3.35
N PHE A 26 3.40 -9.06 -2.13
CA PHE A 26 4.63 -8.76 -1.40
C PHE A 26 5.89 -9.32 -2.07
N ASP A 27 5.74 -10.36 -2.90
CA ASP A 27 6.82 -10.91 -3.71
C ASP A 27 6.79 -10.47 -5.18
N TRP A 28 6.22 -9.28 -5.44
CA TRP A 28 6.15 -8.65 -6.77
C TRP A 28 7.48 -8.69 -7.54
N SER A 29 8.62 -8.60 -6.85
CA SER A 29 9.93 -8.57 -7.49
C SER A 29 10.26 -9.85 -8.26
N LYS A 30 9.62 -10.98 -7.92
CA LYS A 30 9.79 -12.25 -8.65
C LYS A 30 9.19 -12.23 -10.05
N ASP A 31 8.27 -11.31 -10.29
CA ASP A 31 7.60 -11.17 -11.59
C ASP A 31 8.43 -10.37 -12.60
N PHE A 32 9.55 -9.77 -12.20
CA PHE A 32 10.35 -8.89 -13.05
C PHE A 32 11.77 -9.39 -13.25
N GLU A 33 12.33 -9.17 -14.44
CA GLU A 33 13.74 -9.37 -14.71
C GLU A 33 14.60 -8.33 -13.97
N LYS A 34 15.86 -8.68 -13.66
CA LYS A 34 16.77 -7.85 -12.85
C LYS A 34 16.95 -6.43 -13.38
N GLU A 35 16.87 -6.24 -14.69
CA GLU A 35 17.00 -4.93 -15.34
C GLU A 35 15.86 -3.96 -14.99
N TYR A 36 14.65 -4.45 -14.72
CA TYR A 36 13.51 -3.61 -14.36
C TYR A 36 13.52 -3.20 -12.88
N LEU A 37 14.08 -4.04 -12.00
CA LEU A 37 14.01 -3.85 -10.55
C LEU A 37 14.62 -2.51 -10.09
N GLY A 38 15.66 -2.02 -10.77
CA GLY A 38 16.29 -0.73 -10.44
C GLY A 38 15.41 0.49 -10.75
N HIS A 39 14.33 0.31 -11.52
CA HIS A 39 13.40 1.37 -11.92
C HIS A 39 12.11 1.37 -11.11
N ILE A 40 11.89 0.37 -10.25
CA ILE A 40 10.64 0.20 -9.51
C ILE A 40 10.91 0.46 -8.03
N LYS A 41 10.17 1.42 -7.46
CA LYS A 41 10.10 1.60 -6.02
C LYS A 41 8.72 1.14 -5.53
N TYR A 42 8.73 0.20 -4.59
CA TYR A 42 7.53 -0.29 -3.92
C TYR A 42 7.50 0.23 -2.49
N TYR A 43 6.34 0.70 -2.03
CA TYR A 43 6.09 1.10 -0.66
C TYR A 43 4.70 0.61 -0.21
N CYS A 44 4.65 -0.09 0.92
CA CYS A 44 3.41 -0.37 1.63
C CYS A 44 3.13 0.76 2.64
N LEU A 45 1.93 1.32 2.63
CA LEU A 45 1.51 2.30 3.64
C LEU A 45 0.82 1.55 4.77
N VAL A 46 1.32 1.69 5.99
CA VAL A 46 0.82 1.01 7.18
C VAL A 46 0.56 2.04 8.28
N MET A 47 -0.64 2.03 8.86
CA MET A 47 -0.95 2.83 10.03
C MET A 47 -0.61 2.05 11.31
N SER A 48 0.04 2.70 12.28
CA SER A 48 0.31 2.06 13.57
C SER A 48 -0.98 1.81 14.35
N GLU A 49 -0.93 0.87 15.30
CA GLU A 49 -2.05 0.61 16.19
C GLU A 49 -2.48 1.88 16.94
N ASP A 50 -1.53 2.64 17.47
CA ASP A 50 -1.79 3.89 18.18
C ASP A 50 -2.43 4.93 17.27
N TYR A 51 -1.92 5.08 16.05
CA TYR A 51 -2.53 5.98 15.05
C TYR A 51 -3.98 5.59 14.78
N ILE A 52 -4.24 4.31 14.51
CA ILE A 52 -5.60 3.82 14.21
C ILE A 52 -6.53 4.10 15.39
N ARG A 53 -6.13 3.76 16.63
CA ARG A 53 -6.96 3.98 17.83
C ARG A 53 -7.29 5.46 18.03
N ASN A 54 -6.32 6.35 17.82
CA ASN A 54 -6.50 7.79 18.01
C ASN A 54 -7.28 8.47 16.87
N HIS A 55 -7.25 7.90 15.66
CA HIS A 55 -7.80 8.53 14.46
C HIS A 55 -8.94 7.73 13.79
N PHE A 56 -9.43 6.65 14.39
CA PHE A 56 -10.43 5.76 13.78
C PHE A 56 -11.70 6.50 13.32
N ALA A 57 -12.20 7.45 14.11
CA ALA A 57 -13.37 8.24 13.74
C ALA A 57 -13.16 9.02 12.43
N SER A 58 -11.94 9.56 12.23
CA SER A 58 -11.55 10.24 11.00
C SER A 58 -11.37 9.25 9.85
N ILE A 59 -10.70 8.12 10.08
CA ILE A 59 -10.54 7.05 9.09
C ILE A 59 -11.90 6.62 8.54
N LYS A 60 -12.86 6.33 9.42
CA LYS A 60 -14.21 5.91 9.04
C LYS A 60 -14.98 7.01 8.32
N ARG A 61 -14.89 8.27 8.81
CA ARG A 61 -15.54 9.42 8.17
C ARG A 61 -15.05 9.65 6.74
N TYR A 62 -13.77 9.38 6.48
CA TYR A 62 -13.13 9.65 5.20
C TYR A 62 -12.94 8.40 4.31
N ALA A 63 -13.48 7.24 4.69
CA ALA A 63 -13.33 5.97 3.97
C ALA A 63 -13.83 6.02 2.51
N CYS A 64 -14.77 6.93 2.21
CA CYS A 64 -15.41 7.10 0.90
C CYS A 64 -15.17 8.48 0.25
N VAL A 65 -14.10 9.20 0.60
CA VAL A 65 -13.86 10.54 0.01
C VAL A 65 -13.52 10.46 -1.49
N ILE A 66 -12.71 9.47 -1.87
CA ILE A 66 -12.23 9.31 -3.24
C ILE A 66 -13.17 8.45 -4.08
N GLU A 67 -13.80 7.44 -3.48
CA GLU A 67 -14.74 6.53 -4.15
C GLU A 67 -16.01 6.34 -3.33
N LYS A 68 -17.16 6.19 -4.02
CA LYS A 68 -18.44 5.87 -3.37
C LYS A 68 -18.57 4.36 -3.25
N ARG A 69 -18.34 3.81 -2.05
CA ARG A 69 -18.59 2.40 -1.76
C ARG A 69 -20.07 2.20 -1.43
N LEU A 70 -20.60 1.04 -1.82
CA LEU A 70 -21.99 0.67 -1.54
C LEU A 70 -22.21 0.32 -0.05
N ASP A 71 -21.17 -0.18 0.60
CA ASP A 71 -21.19 -0.59 2.00
C ASP A 71 -19.81 -0.35 2.66
N ASP A 72 -19.84 0.23 3.86
CA ASP A 72 -18.68 0.52 4.72
C ASP A 72 -18.82 -0.15 6.09
N GLN A 73 -19.79 -1.06 6.28
CA GLN A 73 -19.96 -1.81 7.53
C GLN A 73 -18.73 -2.63 7.90
N TRP A 74 -17.95 -3.06 6.91
CA TRP A 74 -16.69 -3.77 7.11
C TRP A 74 -15.61 -2.91 7.78
N CYS A 75 -15.70 -1.58 7.72
CA CYS A 75 -14.71 -0.66 8.29
C CYS A 75 -15.00 -0.48 9.79
N THR A 76 -14.60 -1.48 10.58
CA THR A 76 -14.62 -1.48 12.04
C THR A 76 -13.21 -1.23 12.58
N LEU A 77 -13.10 -0.92 13.87
CA LEU A 77 -11.80 -0.67 14.48
C LEU A 77 -10.94 -1.94 14.43
N GLU A 78 -11.58 -3.07 14.71
CA GLU A 78 -10.97 -4.41 14.74
C GLU A 78 -10.44 -4.79 13.37
N THR A 79 -11.24 -4.65 12.30
CA THR A 79 -10.80 -5.01 10.95
C THR A 79 -9.67 -4.13 10.46
N VAL A 80 -9.69 -2.82 10.76
CA VAL A 80 -8.61 -1.90 10.38
C VAL A 80 -7.32 -2.22 11.13
N LEU A 81 -7.41 -2.57 12.42
CA LEU A 81 -6.26 -3.00 13.23
C LEU A 81 -5.67 -4.32 12.71
N GLU A 82 -6.52 -5.33 12.48
CA GLU A 82 -6.12 -6.64 11.97
C GLU A 82 -5.47 -6.53 10.59
N ASP A 83 -6.09 -5.78 9.66
CA ASP A 83 -5.54 -5.57 8.32
C ASP A 83 -4.17 -4.89 8.40
N ASN A 84 -4.00 -3.79 9.13
CA ASN A 84 -2.71 -3.09 9.20
C ASN A 84 -1.62 -3.93 9.88
N ALA A 85 -1.95 -4.68 10.94
CA ALA A 85 -1.01 -5.57 11.61
C ALA A 85 -0.52 -6.68 10.66
N GLN A 86 -1.44 -7.31 9.91
CA GLN A 86 -1.09 -8.33 8.91
C GLN A 86 -0.21 -7.75 7.80
N PHE A 87 -0.54 -6.57 7.27
CA PHE A 87 0.26 -5.93 6.23
C PHE A 87 1.66 -5.54 6.73
N LEU A 88 1.80 -5.09 7.97
CA LEU A 88 3.10 -4.81 8.58
C LEU A 88 3.95 -6.07 8.70
N GLU A 89 3.37 -7.16 9.22
CA GLU A 89 4.05 -8.45 9.36
C GLU A 89 4.52 -8.97 7.99
N LEU A 90 3.64 -8.91 6.98
CA LEU A 90 4.00 -9.33 5.63
C LEU A 90 5.06 -8.43 5.01
N ALA A 91 4.99 -7.10 5.20
CA ALA A 91 6.01 -6.19 4.69
C ALA A 91 7.39 -6.52 5.25
N GLN A 92 7.46 -6.77 6.58
CA GLN A 92 8.68 -7.16 7.27
C GLN A 92 9.17 -8.55 6.83
N LYS A 93 8.27 -9.54 6.73
CA LYS A 93 8.58 -10.92 6.32
C LYS A 93 9.19 -10.99 4.93
N TYR A 94 8.67 -10.19 3.99
CA TYR A 94 9.15 -10.14 2.61
C TYR A 94 10.25 -9.09 2.40
N ASN A 95 10.64 -8.37 3.46
CA ASN A 95 11.66 -7.32 3.43
C ASN A 95 11.40 -6.28 2.33
N VAL A 96 10.14 -5.88 2.16
CA VAL A 96 9.75 -4.80 1.25
C VAL A 96 9.69 -3.47 1.99
N ASN A 97 9.85 -2.36 1.28
CA ASN A 97 9.75 -1.05 1.94
C ASN A 97 8.30 -0.81 2.40
N TYR A 98 8.19 -0.20 3.57
CA TYR A 98 6.93 0.28 4.10
C TYR A 98 7.13 1.63 4.76
N ILE A 99 6.07 2.43 4.82
CA ILE A 99 5.98 3.68 5.56
C ILE A 99 5.02 3.44 6.71
N LEU A 100 5.55 3.51 7.93
CA LEU A 100 4.76 3.42 9.15
C LEU A 100 4.26 4.82 9.53
N ILE A 101 2.94 4.98 9.59
CA ILE A 101 2.26 6.22 9.94
C ILE A 101 1.88 6.12 11.41
N ASP A 102 2.64 6.80 12.26
CA ASP A 102 2.50 6.69 13.72
C ASP A 102 1.79 7.89 14.36
N ASP A 103 2.09 9.10 13.88
CA ASP A 103 1.41 10.34 14.29
C ASP A 103 1.04 11.18 13.06
N LYS A 104 2.01 11.38 12.17
CA LYS A 104 1.82 12.13 10.92
C LYS A 104 2.29 11.33 9.74
N TYR A 105 1.64 11.59 8.61
CA TYR A 105 2.12 11.11 7.31
C TYR A 105 3.31 11.96 6.87
N GLU A 106 4.50 11.58 7.32
CA GLU A 106 5.76 12.20 6.92
C GLU A 106 6.54 11.23 6.03
N ILE A 107 6.90 11.72 4.85
CA ILE A 107 7.62 10.95 3.85
C ILE A 107 9.03 11.53 3.69
N ASN A 108 10.05 10.73 4.01
CA ASN A 108 11.44 11.01 3.67
C ASN A 108 11.89 10.00 2.60
N LEU A 109 11.62 10.29 1.31
CA LEU A 109 11.91 9.43 0.15
C LEU A 109 13.19 9.82 -0.60
#